data_AF-A0A4Q9QNS9-F1
#
_entry.id   AF-A0A4Q9QNS9-F1
#
_cell.length_a   1.000
_cell.length_b   1.000
_cell.length_c   1.000
_cell.angle_alpha   90.00
_cell.angle_beta   90.00
_cell.angle_gamma   90.00
#
_symmetry.space_group_name_H-M   'P 1'
#
loop_
_entity.id
_entity.type
_entity.pdbx_description
1 polymer ?
#
loop_
_entity_poly.entity_id
_entity_poly.type
_entity_poly.pdbx_seq_one_letter_code
_entity_poly.pdbx_strand_id
1 'polypeptide(L)'
;MPPRARAGTDAKPTPGKQAGGRGGAKRRGENGAIDWLATLLQGRPRRREDLQRSPRSNAPTQLWLIVVDASASTRRHGALGKAKGLLAELFERAYRERARIAVLDAHGAQPQWHWQGQKASAALQQWLAELGAGGGSPLIPALQQAHGWLQRRQRLKPGEEQRLLVITDGRLREWPALPPSPCPATLVDIECAPIRLGRAVQLAGELGAEYRHIEELEALTQSLRHSV
;
A
#
# COMPACT_ATOMS: atom_id res chain seq x y z
N MET A 1 8.16 27.70 3.12
CA MET A 1 6.90 27.32 3.81
C MET A 1 6.37 26.04 3.17
N PRO A 2 6.33 24.90 3.86
CA PRO A 2 5.75 23.67 3.31
C PRO A 2 4.23 23.63 3.56
N PRO A 3 3.42 23.08 2.65
CA PRO A 3 1.98 22.99 2.83
C PRO A 3 1.59 21.94 3.89
N ARG A 4 0.64 22.31 4.74
CA ARG A 4 0.06 21.48 5.81
C ARG A 4 -0.68 20.26 5.22
N ALA A 5 -0.31 19.07 5.68
CA ALA A 5 -1.05 17.84 5.44
C ALA A 5 -2.46 17.95 6.06
N ARG A 6 -3.51 17.80 5.23
CA ARG A 6 -4.88 17.67 5.72
C ARG A 6 -5.03 16.33 6.42
N ALA A 7 -5.38 16.37 7.70
CA ALA A 7 -5.75 15.22 8.50
C ALA A 7 -6.94 14.51 7.83
N GLY A 8 -6.75 13.26 7.45
CA GLY A 8 -7.80 12.40 6.91
C GLY A 8 -8.93 12.26 7.92
N THR A 9 -10.13 12.61 7.50
CA THR A 9 -11.39 12.37 8.21
C THR A 9 -11.62 10.86 8.32
N ASP A 10 -11.22 10.28 9.46
CA ASP A 10 -11.71 8.97 9.91
C ASP A 10 -13.18 9.09 10.35
N ALA A 11 -14.07 9.34 9.39
CA ALA A 11 -15.52 9.23 9.62
C ALA A 11 -15.92 7.76 9.51
N LYS A 12 -16.24 7.13 10.65
CA LYS A 12 -17.05 5.90 10.68
C LYS A 12 -18.49 6.29 10.31
N PRO A 13 -19.21 5.51 9.48
CA PRO A 13 -20.63 5.77 9.26
C PRO A 13 -21.38 5.57 10.58
N THR A 14 -22.13 6.60 10.98
CA THR A 14 -23.12 6.57 12.06
C THR A 14 -24.22 5.58 11.67
N PRO A 15 -24.69 4.69 12.57
CA PRO A 15 -25.84 3.86 12.25
C PRO A 15 -27.09 4.75 12.15
N GLY A 16 -27.81 4.62 11.04
CA GLY A 16 -29.15 5.16 10.91
C GLY A 16 -30.07 4.58 11.98
N LYS A 17 -30.90 5.43 12.56
CA LYS A 17 -32.01 5.01 13.43
C LYS A 17 -33.06 4.31 12.56
N GLN A 18 -32.91 3.01 12.35
CA GLN A 18 -34.03 2.16 11.93
C GLN A 18 -34.07 0.91 12.80
N ALA A 19 -35.20 0.76 13.48
CA ALA A 19 -35.53 -0.38 14.31
C ALA A 19 -35.69 -1.62 13.41
N GLY A 20 -34.95 -2.69 13.72
CA GLY A 20 -35.15 -4.01 13.11
C GLY A 20 -34.23 -4.30 11.91
N GLY A 21 -32.98 -4.63 12.19
CA GLY A 21 -32.08 -5.20 11.18
C GLY A 21 -30.94 -5.96 11.83
N ARG A 22 -30.69 -7.19 11.39
CA ARG A 22 -29.78 -8.21 11.97
C ARG A 22 -28.32 -7.72 12.07
N GLY A 23 -28.03 -6.87 13.05
CA GLY A 23 -26.68 -6.51 13.44
C GLY A 23 -26.17 -7.51 14.47
N GLY A 24 -25.30 -8.43 14.05
CA GLY A 24 -24.64 -9.38 14.95
C GLY A 24 -24.10 -8.67 16.20
N ALA A 25 -24.35 -9.26 17.37
CA ALA A 25 -23.97 -8.70 18.65
C ALA A 25 -22.52 -8.20 18.63
N LYS A 26 -22.32 -6.89 18.90
CA LYS A 26 -20.99 -6.35 19.19
C LYS A 26 -20.45 -7.12 20.40
N ARG A 27 -19.54 -8.06 20.17
CA ARG A 27 -18.83 -8.73 21.26
C ARG A 27 -18.15 -7.65 22.10
N ARG A 28 -18.39 -7.65 23.42
CA ARG A 28 -17.67 -6.79 24.35
C ARG A 28 -16.18 -7.06 24.15
N GLY A 29 -15.45 -6.03 23.72
CA GLY A 29 -14.00 -6.12 23.59
C GLY A 29 -13.39 -6.07 24.98
N GLU A 30 -13.30 -7.21 25.67
CA GLU A 30 -12.73 -7.29 27.03
C GLU A 30 -11.31 -6.71 27.09
N ASN A 31 -10.58 -6.69 25.98
CA ASN A 31 -9.24 -6.09 25.81
C ASN A 31 -9.17 -4.93 24.80
N GLY A 32 -10.27 -4.24 24.53
CA GLY A 32 -10.31 -3.04 23.69
C GLY A 32 -9.81 -1.78 24.41
N ALA A 33 -9.34 -0.78 23.66
CA ALA A 33 -9.07 0.55 24.22
C ALA A 33 -10.36 1.15 24.82
N ILE A 34 -10.23 1.93 25.88
CA ILE A 34 -11.36 2.61 26.52
C ILE A 34 -11.92 3.63 25.53
N ASP A 35 -13.20 3.50 25.22
CA ASP A 35 -13.97 4.50 24.48
C ASP A 35 -14.40 5.59 25.46
N TRP A 36 -13.54 6.58 25.66
CA TRP A 36 -13.78 7.66 26.64
C TRP A 36 -15.03 8.47 26.33
N LEU A 37 -15.36 8.69 25.05
CA LEU A 37 -16.55 9.43 24.67
C LEU A 37 -17.82 8.64 25.03
N ALA A 38 -17.90 7.37 24.63
CA ALA A 38 -19.05 6.52 24.98
C ALA A 38 -19.18 6.31 26.49
N THR A 39 -18.05 6.19 27.20
CA THR A 39 -17.99 6.07 28.66
C THR A 39 -18.53 7.33 29.35
N LEU A 40 -18.06 8.52 28.96
CA LEU A 40 -18.47 9.77 29.58
C LEU A 40 -19.91 10.18 29.26
N LEU A 41 -20.44 9.76 28.10
CA LEU A 41 -21.85 9.93 27.77
C LEU A 41 -22.78 9.11 28.68
N GLN A 42 -22.27 8.07 29.34
CA GLN A 42 -23.00 7.32 30.38
C GLN A 42 -22.83 7.91 31.79
N GLY A 43 -22.07 9.00 31.91
CA GLY A 43 -21.77 9.68 33.17
C GLY A 43 -20.33 9.48 33.63
N ARG A 44 -20.06 9.88 34.87
CA ARG A 44 -18.72 9.75 35.46
C ARG A 44 -18.49 8.30 35.92
N PRO A 45 -17.56 7.54 35.31
CA PRO A 45 -17.30 6.17 35.71
C PRO A 45 -16.75 6.13 37.13
N ARG A 46 -17.30 5.24 37.98
CA ARG A 46 -16.86 5.03 39.37
C ARG A 46 -16.18 3.67 39.55
N ARG A 47 -16.46 2.73 38.65
CA ARG A 47 -15.92 1.37 38.67
C ARG A 47 -15.39 0.98 37.29
N ARG A 48 -14.50 -0.02 37.24
CA ARG A 48 -13.91 -0.52 35.98
C ARG A 48 -14.96 -1.07 35.01
N GLU A 49 -16.08 -1.57 35.54
CA GLU A 49 -17.22 -2.08 34.77
C GLU A 49 -18.01 -0.98 34.02
N ASP A 50 -17.88 0.27 34.43
CA ASP A 50 -18.51 1.43 33.77
C ASP A 50 -17.75 1.85 32.49
N LEU A 51 -16.53 1.34 32.30
CA LEU A 51 -15.71 1.68 31.15
C LEU A 51 -16.18 0.94 29.91
N GLN A 52 -16.69 1.67 28.92
CA GLN A 52 -16.97 1.09 27.62
C GLN A 52 -15.66 0.86 26.86
N ARG A 53 -15.46 -0.36 26.38
CA ARG A 53 -14.32 -0.72 25.54
C ARG A 53 -14.76 -0.84 24.09
N SER A 54 -14.04 -0.16 23.20
CA SER A 54 -14.28 -0.29 21.78
C SER A 54 -13.99 -1.73 21.33
N PRO A 55 -14.89 -2.42 20.60
CA PRO A 55 -14.60 -3.73 20.07
C PRO A 55 -13.37 -3.64 19.16
N ARG A 56 -12.32 -4.37 19.53
CA ARG A 56 -11.10 -4.48 18.73
C ARG A 56 -11.47 -5.27 17.47
N SER A 57 -11.56 -4.62 16.30
CA SER A 57 -11.41 -5.37 15.06
C SER A 57 -10.00 -5.93 15.08
N ASN A 58 -9.85 -7.22 15.37
CA ASN A 58 -8.57 -7.82 15.74
C ASN A 58 -7.61 -8.01 14.56
N ALA A 59 -8.02 -7.64 13.34
CA ALA A 59 -7.14 -7.63 12.19
C ALA A 59 -6.26 -6.37 12.22
N PRO A 60 -4.92 -6.50 12.14
CA PRO A 60 -4.04 -5.35 12.00
C PRO A 60 -4.43 -4.57 10.75
N THR A 61 -4.34 -3.25 10.83
CA THR A 61 -4.62 -2.42 9.64
C THR A 61 -3.48 -2.65 8.66
N GLN A 62 -3.78 -3.05 7.42
CA GLN A 62 -2.75 -3.23 6.41
C GLN A 62 -2.44 -1.93 5.68
N LEU A 63 -1.18 -1.73 5.33
CA LEU A 63 -0.70 -0.63 4.50
C LEU A 63 0.20 -1.19 3.40
N TRP A 64 -0.18 -0.97 2.15
CA TRP A 64 0.63 -1.34 1.00
C TRP A 64 1.24 -0.06 0.42
N LEU A 65 2.57 0.02 0.45
CA LEU A 65 3.34 1.05 -0.23
C LEU A 65 3.79 0.51 -1.57
N ILE A 66 3.44 1.21 -2.64
CA ILE A 66 3.73 0.78 -4.00
C ILE A 66 4.62 1.84 -4.63
N VAL A 67 5.82 1.43 -5.04
CA VAL A 67 6.77 2.26 -5.78
C VAL A 67 6.74 1.81 -7.23
N VAL A 68 6.40 2.71 -8.14
CA VAL A 68 6.26 2.39 -9.57
C VAL A 68 7.30 3.14 -10.38
N ASP A 69 8.05 2.42 -11.20
CA ASP A 69 8.97 2.97 -12.17
C ASP A 69 8.28 3.16 -13.52
N ALA A 70 7.78 4.37 -13.77
CA ALA A 70 7.07 4.73 -14.99
C ALA A 70 8.00 5.36 -16.05
N SER A 71 9.23 4.86 -16.17
CA SER A 71 10.21 5.39 -17.12
C SER A 71 9.77 5.27 -18.59
N ALA A 72 10.34 6.11 -19.46
CA ALA A 72 10.03 6.07 -20.89
C ALA A 72 10.39 4.73 -21.58
N SER A 73 11.30 3.92 -21.01
CA SER A 73 11.64 2.59 -21.53
C SER A 73 10.54 1.57 -21.29
N THR A 74 9.74 1.74 -20.24
CA THR A 74 8.58 0.89 -19.91
C THR A 74 7.48 0.95 -20.98
N ARG A 75 7.49 1.97 -21.85
CA ARG A 75 6.55 2.12 -22.97
C ARG A 75 6.87 1.18 -24.14
N ARG A 76 8.13 0.81 -24.33
CA ARG A 76 8.55 -0.08 -25.43
C ARG A 76 8.24 -1.52 -25.02
N HIS A 77 7.59 -2.28 -25.92
CA HIS A 77 7.27 -3.71 -25.76
C HIS A 77 6.06 -4.07 -24.86
N GLY A 78 5.16 -3.14 -24.53
CA GLY A 78 3.90 -3.48 -23.84
C GLY A 78 4.00 -3.75 -22.34
N ALA A 79 5.20 -3.63 -21.74
CA ALA A 79 5.46 -3.80 -20.31
C ALA A 79 4.58 -2.90 -19.43
N LEU A 80 4.38 -1.63 -19.83
CA LEU A 80 3.49 -0.71 -19.12
C LEU A 80 2.03 -1.19 -19.09
N GLY A 81 1.55 -1.84 -20.16
CA GLY A 81 0.21 -2.41 -20.20
C GLY A 81 0.03 -3.52 -19.17
N LYS A 82 1.00 -4.44 -19.10
CA LYS A 82 1.04 -5.50 -18.09
C LYS A 82 1.13 -4.95 -16.67
N ALA A 83 2.01 -3.98 -16.45
CA ALA A 83 2.15 -3.30 -15.15
C ALA A 83 0.85 -2.64 -14.70
N LYS A 84 0.12 -1.99 -15.62
CA LYS A 84 -1.21 -1.43 -15.34
C LYS A 84 -2.22 -2.51 -14.97
N GLY A 85 -2.25 -3.63 -15.69
CA GLY A 85 -3.11 -4.78 -15.36
C GLY A 85 -2.85 -5.30 -13.94
N LEU A 86 -1.57 -5.55 -13.62
CA LEU A 86 -1.16 -6.00 -12.28
C LEU A 86 -1.54 -4.99 -11.18
N LEU A 87 -1.29 -3.70 -11.40
CA LEU A 87 -1.64 -2.64 -10.46
C LEU A 87 -3.15 -2.53 -10.25
N ALA A 88 -3.96 -2.67 -11.30
CA ALA A 88 -5.41 -2.67 -11.19
C ALA A 88 -5.88 -3.82 -10.30
N GLU A 89 -5.38 -5.05 -10.52
CA GLU A 89 -5.72 -6.21 -9.71
C GLU A 89 -5.28 -6.05 -8.24
N LEU A 90 -4.09 -5.47 -8.03
CA LEU A 90 -3.58 -5.17 -6.71
C LEU A 90 -4.45 -4.15 -5.99
N PHE A 91 -4.87 -3.07 -6.66
CA PHE A 91 -5.74 -2.06 -6.09
C PHE A 91 -7.13 -2.61 -5.75
N GLU A 92 -7.70 -3.47 -6.59
CA GLU A 92 -8.97 -4.16 -6.30
C GLU A 92 -8.83 -5.10 -5.10
N ARG A 93 -7.70 -5.81 -4.98
CA ARG A 93 -7.40 -6.64 -3.81
C ARG A 93 -7.27 -5.79 -2.54
N ALA A 94 -6.52 -4.69 -2.59
CA ALA A 94 -6.38 -3.76 -1.48
C ALA A 94 -7.72 -3.16 -1.05
N TYR A 95 -8.60 -2.85 -2.01
CA TYR A 95 -9.96 -2.38 -1.75
C TYR A 95 -10.78 -3.42 -0.98
N ARG A 96 -10.78 -4.67 -1.45
CA ARG A 96 -11.49 -5.79 -0.78
C ARG A 96 -10.94 -6.08 0.62
N GLU A 97 -9.63 -6.07 0.78
CA GLU A 97 -8.95 -6.28 2.07
C GLU A 97 -9.01 -5.05 2.99
N ARG A 98 -9.60 -3.93 2.51
CA ARG A 98 -9.63 -2.64 3.21
C ARG A 98 -8.24 -2.16 3.64
N ALA A 99 -7.23 -2.53 2.86
CA ALA A 99 -5.86 -2.06 3.04
C ALA A 99 -5.78 -0.56 2.72
N ARG A 100 -4.93 0.13 3.46
CA ARG A 100 -4.50 1.49 3.12
C ARG A 100 -3.47 1.40 2.01
N ILE A 101 -3.51 2.34 1.08
CA ILE A 101 -2.56 2.42 -0.02
C ILE A 101 -1.74 3.69 0.11
N ALA A 102 -0.44 3.55 -0.13
CA ALA A 102 0.44 4.63 -0.47
C ALA A 102 1.09 4.33 -1.82
N VAL A 103 1.21 5.35 -2.68
CA VAL A 103 1.79 5.21 -4.01
C VAL A 103 2.83 6.30 -4.20
N LEU A 104 4.02 5.86 -4.60
CA LEU A 104 5.15 6.71 -4.96
C LEU A 104 5.53 6.41 -6.40
N ASP A 105 5.35 7.40 -7.26
CA ASP A 105 5.68 7.29 -8.68
C ASP A 105 7.09 7.83 -8.92
N ALA A 106 7.95 7.01 -9.51
CA ALA A 106 9.28 7.37 -9.93
C ALA A 106 9.25 7.77 -11.42
N HIS A 107 8.64 8.93 -11.70
CA HIS A 107 8.64 9.53 -13.03
C HIS A 107 9.32 10.92 -13.04
N GLY A 108 9.92 11.28 -14.18
CA GLY A 108 10.46 12.62 -14.39
C GLY A 108 11.78 12.87 -13.65
N ALA A 109 11.89 14.03 -12.98
CA ALA A 109 13.12 14.43 -12.30
C ALA A 109 13.17 14.00 -10.82
N GLN A 110 12.02 13.91 -10.16
CA GLN A 110 11.91 13.60 -8.73
C GLN A 110 10.72 12.67 -8.45
N PRO A 111 10.79 11.81 -7.41
CA PRO A 111 9.68 10.96 -7.01
C PRO A 111 8.46 11.77 -6.59
N GLN A 112 7.26 11.33 -6.97
CA GLN A 112 6.01 11.99 -6.65
C GLN A 112 5.08 11.09 -5.82
N TRP A 113 4.65 11.60 -4.67
CA TRP A 113 3.65 10.93 -3.85
C TRP A 113 2.25 11.23 -4.36
N HIS A 114 1.48 10.20 -4.68
CA HIS A 114 0.06 10.36 -5.04
C HIS A 114 -0.87 10.02 -3.87
N TRP A 115 -0.55 8.97 -3.12
CA TRP A 115 -1.30 8.58 -1.90
C TRP A 115 -0.35 8.26 -0.76
N GLN A 116 -0.74 8.60 0.48
CA GLN A 116 0.07 8.39 1.68
C GLN A 116 -0.73 7.71 2.82
N GLY A 117 -1.29 6.53 2.53
CA GLY A 117 -1.98 5.70 3.52
C GLY A 117 -3.47 6.02 3.67
N GLN A 118 -4.11 6.35 2.54
CA GLN A 118 -5.57 6.50 2.43
C GLN A 118 -6.20 5.14 2.06
N LYS A 119 -7.51 4.97 2.24
CA LYS A 119 -8.20 3.77 1.73
C LYS A 119 -8.21 3.78 0.21
N ALA A 120 -8.13 2.59 -0.39
CA ALA A 120 -8.31 2.44 -1.84
C ALA A 120 -9.63 3.09 -2.29
N SER A 121 -9.57 3.86 -3.37
CA SER A 121 -10.71 4.58 -3.94
C SER A 121 -10.64 4.57 -5.47
N ALA A 122 -11.75 4.91 -6.12
CA ALA A 122 -11.83 5.00 -7.58
C ALA A 122 -10.80 5.96 -8.21
N ALA A 123 -10.28 6.93 -7.45
CA ALA A 123 -9.25 7.86 -7.92
C ALA A 123 -7.93 7.15 -8.29
N LEU A 124 -7.64 5.97 -7.72
CA LEU A 124 -6.46 5.19 -8.11
C LEU A 124 -6.56 4.67 -9.55
N GLN A 125 -7.77 4.30 -10.00
CA GLN A 125 -7.98 3.80 -11.36
C GLN A 125 -7.76 4.90 -12.40
N GLN A 126 -8.15 6.14 -12.08
CA GLN A 126 -7.90 7.29 -12.95
C GLN A 126 -6.41 7.61 -13.07
N TRP A 127 -5.68 7.65 -11.94
CA TRP A 127 -4.22 7.84 -11.97
C TRP A 127 -3.50 6.72 -12.72
N LEU A 128 -3.96 5.49 -12.60
CA LEU A 128 -3.39 4.36 -13.32
C LEU A 128 -3.51 4.54 -14.84
N ALA A 129 -4.57 5.18 -15.32
CA ALA A 129 -4.73 5.54 -16.72
C ALA A 129 -3.67 6.58 -17.17
N GLU A 130 -3.36 7.55 -16.31
CA GLU A 130 -2.39 8.64 -16.56
C GLU A 130 -0.92 8.21 -16.37
N LEU A 131 -0.67 7.08 -15.72
CA LEU A 131 0.66 6.51 -15.52
C LEU A 131 1.39 6.29 -16.86
N GLY A 132 2.61 6.83 -16.99
CA GLY A 132 3.47 6.66 -18.19
C GLY A 132 3.75 7.92 -19.02
N ALA A 133 3.49 9.11 -18.48
CA ALA A 133 3.97 10.38 -19.05
C ALA A 133 5.51 10.42 -18.94
N GLY A 134 6.20 10.36 -20.09
CA GLY A 134 7.60 9.95 -20.16
C GLY A 134 8.61 10.85 -19.42
N GLY A 135 9.79 10.29 -19.15
CA GLY A 135 10.92 10.94 -18.49
C GLY A 135 11.98 9.93 -18.06
N GLY A 136 13.00 10.39 -17.33
CA GLY A 136 13.92 9.51 -16.60
C GLY A 136 13.25 8.83 -15.41
N SER A 137 13.95 7.87 -14.80
CA SER A 137 13.48 7.17 -13.59
C SER A 137 14.28 7.59 -12.36
N PRO A 138 13.68 8.35 -11.43
CA PRO A 138 14.25 8.59 -10.10
C PRO A 138 13.90 7.45 -9.13
N LEU A 139 14.00 6.17 -9.55
CA LEU A 139 13.63 5.03 -8.69
C LEU A 139 14.46 4.96 -7.40
N ILE A 140 15.77 5.22 -7.47
CA ILE A 140 16.64 5.19 -6.29
C ILE A 140 16.23 6.27 -5.27
N PRO A 141 16.08 7.57 -5.65
CA PRO A 141 15.47 8.56 -4.77
C PRO A 141 14.10 8.15 -4.23
N ALA A 142 13.26 7.48 -5.02
CA ALA A 142 11.94 7.02 -4.59
C ALA A 142 12.05 5.98 -3.47
N LEU A 143 12.94 4.98 -3.62
CA LEU A 143 13.18 3.96 -2.61
C LEU A 143 13.73 4.55 -1.30
N GLN A 144 14.62 5.54 -1.38
CA GLN A 144 15.12 6.24 -0.21
C GLN A 144 14.01 7.01 0.54
N GLN A 145 13.14 7.71 -0.21
CA GLN A 145 11.98 8.39 0.37
C GLN A 145 10.99 7.39 1.00
N ALA A 146 10.73 6.28 0.30
CA ALA A 146 9.88 5.20 0.76
C ALA A 146 10.40 4.60 2.08
N HIS A 147 11.69 4.31 2.17
CA HIS A 147 12.33 3.78 3.39
C HIS A 147 12.10 4.71 4.59
N GLY A 148 12.42 6.00 4.46
CA GLY A 148 12.23 6.97 5.53
C GLY A 148 10.76 7.17 5.93
N TRP A 149 9.85 7.10 4.95
CA TRP A 149 8.41 7.19 5.21
C TRP A 149 7.88 5.96 5.94
N LEU A 150 8.27 4.75 5.54
CA LEU A 150 7.89 3.49 6.19
C LEU A 150 8.38 3.47 7.65
N GLN A 151 9.65 3.78 7.90
CA GLN A 151 10.18 3.84 9.27
C GLN A 151 9.41 4.82 10.16
N ARG A 152 9.12 6.03 9.65
CA ARG A 152 8.31 7.00 10.38
C ARG A 152 6.90 6.45 10.64
N ARG A 153 6.31 5.77 9.67
CA ARG A 153 4.97 5.20 9.77
C ARG A 153 4.92 4.06 10.79
N GLN A 154 5.94 3.20 10.85
CA GLN A 154 6.04 2.13 11.86
C GLN A 154 6.08 2.71 13.28
N ARG A 155 6.85 3.77 13.49
CA ARG A 155 6.90 4.48 14.78
C ARG A 155 5.55 5.09 15.18
N LEU A 156 4.82 5.65 14.21
CA LEU A 156 3.52 6.27 14.45
C LEU A 156 2.38 5.24 14.61
N LYS A 157 2.49 4.08 13.95
CA LYS A 157 1.46 3.03 13.91
C LYS A 157 2.09 1.64 14.00
N PRO A 158 2.60 1.23 15.17
CA PRO A 158 3.33 -0.04 15.32
C PRO A 158 2.46 -1.29 15.10
N GLY A 159 1.14 -1.18 15.18
CA GLY A 159 0.20 -2.27 14.86
C GLY A 159 -0.31 -2.27 13.42
N GLU A 160 0.24 -1.43 12.53
CA GLU A 160 -0.08 -1.41 11.10
C GLU A 160 0.88 -2.37 10.36
N GLU A 161 0.34 -3.40 9.72
CA GLU A 161 1.15 -4.31 8.90
C GLU A 161 1.50 -3.64 7.59
N GLN A 162 2.78 -3.43 7.35
CA GLN A 162 3.28 -2.74 6.17
C GLN A 162 3.85 -3.73 5.16
N ARG A 163 3.61 -3.48 3.88
CA ARG A 163 4.23 -4.21 2.78
C ARG A 163 4.71 -3.23 1.73
N LEU A 164 5.90 -3.47 1.19
CA LEU A 164 6.47 -2.70 0.09
C LEU A 164 6.35 -3.51 -1.21
N LEU A 165 5.80 -2.90 -2.25
CA LEU A 165 5.81 -3.43 -3.61
C LEU A 165 6.59 -2.47 -4.50
N VAL A 166 7.63 -2.96 -5.17
CA VAL A 166 8.42 -2.17 -6.13
C VAL A 166 8.15 -2.75 -7.51
N ILE A 167 7.75 -1.93 -8.47
CA ILE A 167 7.51 -2.34 -9.86
C ILE A 167 8.51 -1.61 -10.74
N THR A 168 9.41 -2.33 -11.41
CA THR A 168 10.46 -1.74 -12.26
C THR A 168 10.81 -2.63 -13.43
N ASP A 169 11.23 -2.01 -14.55
CA ASP A 169 11.75 -2.72 -15.72
C ASP A 169 13.25 -3.08 -15.57
N GLY A 170 13.83 -2.87 -14.38
CA GLY A 170 15.20 -3.26 -14.05
C GLY A 170 16.26 -2.45 -14.79
N ARG A 171 15.89 -1.44 -15.59
CA ARG A 171 16.82 -0.64 -16.42
C ARG A 171 17.52 0.45 -15.63
N LEU A 172 17.99 0.09 -14.46
CA LEU A 172 18.78 0.94 -13.60
C LEU A 172 20.25 0.88 -13.99
N ARG A 173 20.89 2.05 -13.96
CA ARG A 173 22.36 2.16 -14.00
C ARG A 173 22.91 1.84 -12.61
N GLU A 174 24.20 2.05 -12.38
CA GLU A 174 24.77 1.94 -11.03
C GLU A 174 24.02 2.82 -10.02
N TRP A 175 23.78 2.27 -8.83
CA TRP A 175 23.14 2.97 -7.72
C TRP A 175 23.99 2.86 -6.45
N PRO A 176 23.92 3.83 -5.53
CA PRO A 176 24.53 3.72 -4.21
C PRO A 176 23.86 2.61 -3.41
N ALA A 177 24.60 2.01 -2.47
CA ALA A 177 24.07 0.99 -1.58
C ALA A 177 22.77 1.44 -0.90
N LEU A 178 21.72 0.62 -1.01
CA LEU A 178 20.43 0.90 -0.40
C LEU A 178 20.27 0.17 0.94
N PRO A 179 19.63 0.78 1.94
CA PRO A 179 19.26 0.07 3.15
C PRO A 179 18.18 -0.98 2.82
N PRO A 180 18.16 -2.12 3.53
CA PRO A 180 17.10 -3.11 3.38
C PRO A 180 15.73 -2.50 3.72
N SER A 181 14.68 -3.06 3.15
CA SER A 181 13.31 -2.66 3.44
C SER A 181 12.99 -2.89 4.93
N PRO A 182 12.37 -1.91 5.62
CA PRO A 182 11.99 -2.06 7.03
C PRO A 182 10.75 -2.95 7.22
N CYS A 183 10.16 -3.47 6.14
CA CYS A 183 9.00 -4.36 6.14
C CYS A 183 9.11 -5.37 4.99
N PRO A 184 8.27 -6.44 4.97
CA PRO A 184 8.23 -7.39 3.85
C PRO A 184 8.08 -6.66 2.51
N ALA A 185 9.00 -6.93 1.60
CA ALA A 185 9.07 -6.30 0.30
C ALA A 185 9.00 -7.31 -0.83
N THR A 186 8.34 -6.95 -1.92
CA THR A 186 8.35 -7.70 -3.17
C THR A 186 8.77 -6.75 -4.30
N LEU A 187 9.74 -7.17 -5.11
CA LEU A 187 10.12 -6.49 -6.33
C LEU A 187 9.54 -7.27 -7.51
N VAL A 188 8.72 -6.58 -8.29
CA VAL A 188 8.15 -7.09 -9.54
C VAL A 188 8.93 -6.53 -10.71
N ASP A 189 9.58 -7.44 -11.42
CA ASP A 189 10.30 -7.15 -12.64
C ASP A 189 9.34 -7.21 -13.83
N ILE A 190 9.20 -6.10 -14.54
CA ILE A 190 8.37 -5.97 -15.73
C ILE A 190 9.20 -5.98 -17.03
N GLU A 191 10.50 -6.31 -16.95
CA GLU A 191 11.37 -6.43 -18.11
C GLU A 191 10.91 -7.56 -19.04
N CYS A 192 10.37 -7.22 -20.20
CA CYS A 192 9.98 -8.19 -21.23
C CYS A 192 11.08 -8.42 -22.30
N ALA A 193 12.32 -7.99 -22.04
CA ALA A 193 13.42 -8.11 -22.99
C ALA A 193 14.06 -9.52 -22.93
N PRO A 194 14.53 -10.07 -24.07
CA PRO A 194 15.10 -11.41 -24.12
C PRO A 194 16.42 -11.56 -23.34
N ILE A 195 17.10 -10.45 -23.01
CA ILE A 195 18.34 -10.45 -22.23
C ILE A 195 18.04 -9.77 -20.90
N ARG A 196 18.06 -10.55 -19.82
CA ARG A 196 17.86 -10.07 -18.45
C ARG A 196 19.16 -9.44 -17.96
N LEU A 197 19.11 -8.17 -17.57
CA LEU A 197 20.31 -7.44 -17.10
C LEU A 197 20.69 -7.76 -15.65
N GLY A 198 19.91 -8.59 -14.93
CA GLY A 198 20.20 -9.05 -13.56
C GLY A 198 20.10 -7.97 -12.48
N ARG A 199 19.88 -6.70 -12.87
CA ARG A 199 19.82 -5.54 -11.96
C ARG A 199 18.60 -5.57 -11.04
N ALA A 200 17.45 -5.99 -11.53
CA ALA A 200 16.24 -6.15 -10.71
C ALA A 200 16.46 -7.19 -9.58
N VAL A 201 17.17 -8.28 -9.87
CA VAL A 201 17.53 -9.30 -8.88
C VAL A 201 18.52 -8.74 -7.85
N GLN A 202 19.55 -8.00 -8.31
CA GLN A 202 20.50 -7.34 -7.41
C GLN A 202 19.78 -6.35 -6.47
N LEU A 203 18.89 -5.51 -7.02
CA LEU A 203 18.11 -4.55 -6.24
C LEU A 203 17.20 -5.26 -5.23
N ALA A 204 16.55 -6.36 -5.63
CA ALA A 204 15.75 -7.16 -4.72
C ALA A 204 16.60 -7.71 -3.56
N GLY A 205 17.81 -8.20 -3.86
CA GLY A 205 18.77 -8.64 -2.86
C GLY A 205 19.16 -7.54 -1.86
N GLU A 206 19.51 -6.34 -2.35
CA GLU A 206 19.85 -5.19 -1.48
C GLU A 206 18.67 -4.74 -0.60
N LEU A 207 17.45 -4.76 -1.14
CA LEU A 207 16.24 -4.41 -0.40
C LEU A 207 15.78 -5.53 0.56
N GLY A 208 16.35 -6.73 0.48
CA GLY A 208 15.81 -7.92 1.15
C GLY A 208 14.40 -8.28 0.67
N ALA A 209 14.09 -7.97 -0.59
CA ALA A 209 12.80 -8.17 -1.21
C ALA A 209 12.72 -9.52 -1.94
N GLU A 210 11.53 -10.10 -1.96
CA GLU A 210 11.23 -11.24 -2.83
C GLU A 210 11.19 -10.77 -4.30
N TYR A 211 11.98 -11.41 -5.16
CA TYR A 211 11.96 -11.15 -6.60
C TYR A 211 10.84 -11.96 -7.26
N ARG A 212 10.02 -11.29 -8.09
CA ARG A 212 8.99 -11.91 -8.93
C ARG A 212 9.05 -11.32 -10.32
N HIS A 213 9.03 -12.17 -11.35
CA HIS A 213 8.86 -11.70 -12.72
C HIS A 213 7.37 -11.55 -13.06
N ILE A 214 6.99 -10.54 -13.85
CA ILE A 214 5.58 -10.28 -14.16
C ILE A 214 4.89 -11.48 -14.85
N GLU A 215 5.61 -12.22 -15.68
CA GLU A 215 5.07 -13.42 -16.36
C GLU A 215 4.75 -14.56 -15.38
N GLU A 216 5.54 -14.71 -14.33
CA GLU A 216 5.28 -15.72 -13.28
C GLU A 216 4.02 -15.35 -12.48
N LEU A 217 3.82 -14.05 -12.24
CA LEU A 217 2.63 -13.54 -11.56
C LEU A 217 1.38 -13.74 -12.40
N GLU A 218 1.43 -13.43 -13.70
CA GLU A 218 0.32 -13.66 -14.65
C GLU A 218 -0.06 -15.15 -14.72
N ALA A 219 0.93 -16.05 -14.79
CA ALA A 219 0.68 -17.50 -14.78
C ALA A 219 0.00 -17.97 -13.48
N LEU A 220 0.43 -17.44 -12.32
CA LEU A 220 -0.17 -17.75 -11.03
C LEU A 220 -1.61 -17.24 -10.92
N THR A 221 -1.89 -16.00 -11.33
CA THR A 221 -3.27 -15.47 -11.32
C THR A 221 -4.16 -16.19 -12.31
N GLN A 222 -3.65 -16.59 -13.48
CA GLN A 222 -4.43 -17.33 -14.47
C GLN A 222 -4.75 -18.75 -13.98
N SER A 223 -3.80 -19.44 -13.35
CA SER A 223 -4.02 -20.77 -12.75
C SER A 223 -5.07 -20.73 -11.63
N LEU A 224 -5.09 -19.66 -10.82
CA LEU A 224 -6.07 -19.49 -9.73
C LEU A 224 -7.48 -19.17 -10.25
N ARG A 225 -7.61 -18.55 -11.44
CA ARG A 225 -8.91 -18.25 -12.06
C ARG A 225 -9.55 -19.46 -12.77
N HIS A 226 -8.74 -20.44 -13.21
CA HIS A 226 -9.24 -21.64 -13.89
C HIS A 226 -9.51 -22.83 -12.95
N SER A 227 -9.28 -22.69 -11.65
CA SER A 227 -9.59 -23.71 -10.63
C SER A 227 -10.87 -23.43 -9.85
N VAL A 228 -11.79 -22.63 -10.40
CA VAL A 228 -13.14 -22.37 -9.88
C VAL A 228 -14.14 -22.71 -10.97
#